data_AF-A0A1G9UC72-F1
#
_entry.id   AF-A0A1G9UC72-F1
#
_cell.length_a   1.000
_cell.length_b   1.000
_cell.length_c   1.000
_cell.angle_alpha   90.00
_cell.angle_beta   90.00
_cell.angle_gamma   90.00
#
_symmetry.space_group_name_H-M   'P 1'
#
loop_
_entity.id
_entity.type
_entity.pdbx_description
1 polymer ?
#
loop_
_entity_poly.entity_id
_entity_poly.type
_entity_poly.pdbx_seq_one_letter_code
_entity_poly.pdbx_strand_id
1 'polypeptide(L)'
;MKRAKKLLFFFLAVSFCQVGYAQLNPIKKFDYSLVEGKKLLIPSFETSEKYIKRMTKKGRFDKIEDVQEKVNYYNTIWEEAMLESSYDATSYEIKAFDYRELVKQKDQEAILLHYYIDKYNNWSAVLMVTAPKRQTIASAIINGLDLSSKNDIRLMINMLNESLNAAIQLEQEGDKSYRAMKNKYKERVVNFYDRIEEKTFLVPKSTHKNPEKAAERTADLKDALKAWHLSGSELTTEEGIEEKRLEGDEKSFYWRDFPIYTQSPLITYHYNVIISTKDDVVLFAFLGKKRLKPETLTLIENKIVSKATKYKSQLSKL
;
A
#
# COMPACT_ATOMS: atom_id res chain seq x y z
N MET A 1 30.89 27.87 -14.51
CA MET A 1 30.79 26.66 -13.66
C MET A 1 29.80 26.73 -12.49
N LYS A 2 29.78 27.79 -11.65
CA LYS A 2 28.88 27.84 -10.46
C LYS A 2 27.37 27.81 -10.80
N ARG A 3 26.93 28.42 -11.91
CA ARG A 3 25.52 28.40 -12.37
C ARG A 3 25.08 27.02 -12.86
N ALA A 4 25.93 26.30 -13.61
CA ALA A 4 25.64 24.95 -14.07
C ALA A 4 25.51 23.95 -12.92
N LYS A 5 26.35 24.05 -11.87
CA LYS A 5 26.23 23.24 -10.66
C LYS A 5 24.92 23.51 -9.91
N LYS A 6 24.49 24.78 -9.81
CA LYS A 6 23.19 25.12 -9.19
C LYS A 6 22.00 24.61 -10.00
N LEU A 7 22.05 24.68 -11.33
CA LEU A 7 21.00 24.15 -12.20
C LEU A 7 20.90 22.62 -12.12
N LEU A 8 22.04 21.93 -12.08
CA LEU A 8 22.09 20.47 -11.93
C LEU A 8 21.57 20.04 -10.55
N PHE A 9 21.92 20.77 -9.48
CA PHE A 9 21.38 20.51 -8.13
C PHE A 9 19.89 20.79 -8.06
N PHE A 10 19.40 21.82 -8.75
CA PHE A 10 17.97 22.13 -8.83
C PHE A 10 17.22 21.06 -9.64
N PHE A 11 17.76 20.61 -10.78
CA PHE A 11 17.19 19.50 -11.54
C PHE A 11 17.20 18.20 -10.74
N LEU A 12 18.30 17.85 -10.05
CA LEU A 12 18.35 16.69 -9.16
C LEU A 12 17.34 16.83 -8.01
N ALA A 13 17.24 17.98 -7.36
CA ALA A 13 16.28 18.21 -6.28
C ALA A 13 14.81 18.14 -6.77
N VAL A 14 14.52 18.68 -7.95
CA VAL A 14 13.18 18.62 -8.58
C VAL A 14 12.87 17.20 -9.05
N SER A 15 13.84 16.48 -9.62
CA SER A 15 13.71 15.07 -10.00
C SER A 15 13.51 14.19 -8.77
N PHE A 16 14.22 14.42 -7.66
CA PHE A 16 14.01 13.70 -6.39
C PHE A 16 12.68 14.06 -5.72
N CYS A 17 12.18 15.27 -5.92
CA CYS A 17 10.82 15.61 -5.50
C CYS A 17 9.79 14.87 -6.34
N GLN A 18 10.07 14.58 -7.62
CA GLN A 18 9.13 13.94 -8.56
C GLN A 18 9.02 12.41 -8.52
N VAL A 19 9.88 11.70 -7.80
CA VAL A 19 9.78 10.22 -7.77
C VAL A 19 8.73 9.72 -6.76
N GLY A 20 8.24 10.55 -5.83
CA GLY A 20 7.23 10.13 -4.84
C GLY A 20 5.79 10.00 -5.34
N TYR A 21 5.57 9.82 -6.65
CA TYR A 21 4.35 10.30 -7.32
C TYR A 21 3.23 9.27 -7.56
N ALA A 22 3.37 7.99 -7.23
CA ALA A 22 2.54 6.95 -7.87
C ALA A 22 1.55 6.16 -7.00
N GLN A 23 1.48 6.33 -5.67
CA GLN A 23 0.63 5.45 -4.86
C GLN A 23 -0.57 6.12 -4.17
N LEU A 24 -0.55 7.43 -3.94
CA LEU A 24 -1.63 8.15 -3.24
C LEU A 24 -2.17 9.36 -4.02
N ASN A 25 -1.65 9.61 -5.23
CA ASN A 25 -2.25 10.64 -6.07
C ASN A 25 -3.44 10.03 -6.80
N PRO A 26 -4.60 10.68 -6.77
CA PRO A 26 -5.75 10.26 -7.57
C PRO A 26 -5.33 10.16 -9.04
N ILE A 27 -5.76 9.09 -9.71
CA ILE A 27 -5.45 8.90 -11.13
C ILE A 27 -5.97 10.11 -11.89
N LYS A 28 -5.09 10.72 -12.69
CA LYS A 28 -5.43 11.94 -13.43
C LYS A 28 -6.61 11.62 -14.36
N LYS A 29 -7.73 12.35 -14.19
CA LYS A 29 -9.03 12.13 -14.87
C LYS A 29 -9.82 10.90 -14.40
N PHE A 30 -9.61 10.42 -13.19
CA PHE A 30 -10.52 9.44 -12.60
C PHE A 30 -11.90 10.09 -12.40
N ASP A 31 -12.93 9.41 -12.90
CA ASP A 31 -14.33 9.76 -12.76
C ASP A 31 -15.01 8.58 -12.06
N TYR A 32 -15.71 8.84 -10.96
CA TYR A 32 -16.38 7.78 -10.22
C TYR A 32 -17.50 7.12 -11.00
N SER A 33 -18.08 7.78 -12.02
CA SER A 33 -19.02 7.11 -12.93
C SER A 33 -18.44 5.82 -13.55
N LEU A 34 -17.11 5.67 -13.54
CA LEU A 34 -16.40 4.46 -13.96
C LEU A 34 -16.54 3.28 -12.98
N VAL A 35 -16.93 3.49 -11.72
CA VAL A 35 -17.08 2.44 -10.70
C VAL A 35 -18.50 2.29 -10.19
N GLU A 36 -19.37 3.27 -10.44
CA GLU A 36 -20.79 3.23 -10.07
C GLU A 36 -21.47 1.98 -10.63
N GLY A 37 -22.19 1.25 -9.77
CA GLY A 37 -22.89 0.01 -10.13
C GLY A 37 -21.98 -1.18 -10.45
N LYS A 38 -20.65 -1.03 -10.37
CA LYS A 38 -19.71 -2.13 -10.58
C LYS A 38 -19.38 -2.86 -9.29
N LYS A 39 -18.89 -4.09 -9.44
CA LYS A 39 -18.43 -4.97 -8.37
C LYS A 39 -16.95 -5.29 -8.55
N LEU A 40 -16.19 -5.23 -7.46
CA LEU A 40 -14.82 -5.73 -7.43
C LEU A 40 -14.78 -7.26 -7.53
N LEU A 41 -14.20 -7.77 -8.61
CA LEU A 41 -13.91 -9.18 -8.79
C LEU A 41 -12.49 -9.49 -8.30
N ILE A 42 -12.43 -10.35 -7.29
CA ILE A 42 -11.19 -10.86 -6.70
C ILE A 42 -11.00 -12.28 -7.22
N PRO A 43 -9.87 -12.60 -7.86
CA PRO A 43 -9.67 -13.92 -8.43
C PRO A 43 -9.57 -14.96 -7.31
N SER A 44 -10.53 -15.87 -7.27
CA SER A 44 -10.39 -17.10 -6.49
C SER A 44 -9.43 -18.06 -7.19
N PHE A 45 -8.81 -18.94 -6.41
CA PHE A 45 -8.09 -20.07 -6.97
C PHE A 45 -9.06 -21.25 -7.11
N GLU A 46 -8.94 -21.99 -8.21
CA GLU A 46 -9.71 -23.21 -8.45
C GLU A 46 -8.82 -24.30 -9.05
N THR A 47 -9.09 -25.54 -8.67
CA THR A 47 -8.51 -26.72 -9.29
C THR A 47 -9.17 -26.97 -10.64
N SER A 48 -8.50 -26.61 -11.74
CA SER A 48 -9.05 -26.87 -13.07
C SER A 48 -9.29 -28.37 -13.32
N GLU A 49 -10.38 -28.70 -13.99
CA GLU A 49 -10.73 -30.07 -14.39
C GLU A 49 -9.57 -30.78 -15.13
N LYS A 50 -8.85 -30.02 -15.97
CA LYS A 50 -7.69 -30.50 -16.72
C LYS A 50 -6.51 -30.87 -15.81
N TYR A 51 -6.31 -30.13 -14.73
CA TYR A 51 -5.30 -30.45 -13.72
C TYR A 51 -5.66 -31.73 -12.98
N ILE A 52 -6.91 -31.84 -12.48
CA ILE A 52 -7.42 -33.01 -11.77
C ILE A 52 -7.25 -34.27 -12.64
N LYS A 53 -7.78 -34.25 -13.88
CA LYS A 53 -7.65 -35.36 -14.86
C LYS A 53 -6.19 -35.80 -15.06
N ARG A 54 -5.25 -34.84 -15.12
CA ARG A 54 -3.81 -35.12 -15.28
C ARG A 54 -3.20 -35.79 -14.05
N MET A 55 -3.58 -35.35 -12.84
CA MET A 55 -3.03 -35.89 -11.59
C MET A 55 -3.60 -37.27 -11.28
N THR A 56 -4.89 -37.48 -11.54
CA THR A 56 -5.55 -38.80 -11.47
C THR A 56 -4.88 -39.79 -12.42
N LYS A 57 -4.62 -39.41 -13.69
CA LYS A 57 -3.90 -40.28 -14.65
C LYS A 57 -2.48 -40.65 -14.19
N LYS A 58 -1.85 -39.82 -13.35
CA LYS A 58 -0.51 -40.05 -12.81
C LYS A 58 -0.52 -40.78 -11.46
N GLY A 59 -1.69 -41.17 -10.94
CA GLY A 59 -1.83 -41.83 -9.64
C GLY A 59 -1.41 -40.95 -8.45
N ARG A 60 -1.43 -39.62 -8.60
CA ARG A 60 -0.98 -38.65 -7.59
C ARG A 60 -2.17 -37.97 -6.92
N PHE A 61 -2.96 -38.75 -6.18
CA PHE A 61 -4.19 -38.29 -5.52
C PHE A 61 -3.90 -37.41 -4.30
N ASP A 62 -2.86 -37.75 -3.54
CA ASP A 62 -2.24 -36.94 -2.48
C ASP A 62 -2.02 -35.48 -2.92
N LYS A 63 -1.48 -35.30 -4.12
CA LYS A 63 -1.21 -33.96 -4.67
C LYS A 63 -2.47 -33.21 -5.10
N ILE A 64 -3.59 -33.90 -5.31
CA ILE A 64 -4.88 -33.25 -5.58
C ILE A 64 -5.43 -32.69 -4.27
N GLU A 65 -5.40 -33.49 -3.20
CA GLU A 65 -5.82 -33.08 -1.85
C GLU A 65 -4.99 -31.88 -1.35
N ASP A 66 -3.66 -31.96 -1.44
CA ASP A 66 -2.75 -30.86 -1.08
C ASP A 66 -3.07 -29.55 -1.84
N VAL A 67 -3.45 -29.65 -3.12
CA VAL A 67 -3.80 -28.48 -3.92
C VAL A 67 -5.17 -27.96 -3.54
N GLN A 68 -6.14 -28.85 -3.28
CA GLN A 68 -7.46 -28.43 -2.83
C GLN A 68 -7.38 -27.72 -1.47
N GLU A 69 -6.57 -28.24 -0.54
CA GLU A 69 -6.31 -27.61 0.75
C GLU A 69 -5.67 -26.23 0.57
N LYS A 70 -4.66 -26.09 -0.31
CA LYS A 70 -4.05 -24.79 -0.62
C LYS A 70 -5.02 -23.81 -1.28
N VAL A 71 -5.89 -24.31 -2.15
CA VAL A 71 -6.93 -23.50 -2.79
C VAL A 71 -7.92 -22.99 -1.75
N ASN A 72 -8.40 -23.87 -0.88
CA ASN A 72 -9.32 -23.53 0.19
C ASN A 72 -8.68 -22.51 1.14
N TYR A 73 -7.44 -22.78 1.58
CA TYR A 73 -6.68 -21.87 2.42
C TYR A 73 -6.54 -20.48 1.77
N TYR A 74 -6.14 -20.42 0.50
CA TYR A 74 -6.04 -19.16 -0.24
C TYR A 74 -7.37 -18.41 -0.27
N ASN A 75 -8.47 -19.08 -0.63
CA ASN A 75 -9.77 -18.41 -0.73
C ASN A 75 -10.23 -17.91 0.65
N THR A 76 -10.01 -18.68 1.73
CA THR A 76 -10.34 -18.29 3.10
C THR A 76 -9.55 -17.08 3.57
N ILE A 77 -8.23 -17.03 3.37
CA ILE A 77 -7.44 -15.85 3.79
C ILE A 77 -7.86 -14.58 3.05
N TRP A 78 -8.37 -14.71 1.82
CA TRP A 78 -8.90 -13.58 1.05
C TRP A 78 -10.25 -13.11 1.56
N GLU A 79 -11.14 -14.04 1.90
CA GLU A 79 -12.43 -13.73 2.54
C GLU A 79 -12.19 -13.00 3.86
N GLU A 80 -11.34 -13.53 4.73
CA GLU A 80 -11.00 -12.91 6.01
C GLU A 80 -10.34 -11.53 5.81
N ALA A 81 -9.38 -11.42 4.88
CA ALA A 81 -8.70 -10.16 4.61
C ALA A 81 -9.67 -9.08 4.11
N MET A 82 -10.62 -9.44 3.25
CA MET A 82 -11.62 -8.50 2.75
C MET A 82 -12.60 -8.07 3.84
N LEU A 83 -13.05 -9.02 4.69
CA LEU A 83 -13.94 -8.74 5.82
C LEU A 83 -13.31 -7.79 6.84
N GLU A 84 -12.01 -7.92 7.10
CA GLU A 84 -11.27 -7.07 8.03
C GLU A 84 -10.69 -5.81 7.38
N SER A 85 -10.70 -5.72 6.05
CA SER A 85 -10.21 -4.54 5.34
C SER A 85 -11.15 -3.36 5.52
N SER A 86 -10.62 -2.16 5.33
CA SER A 86 -11.41 -0.93 5.23
C SER A 86 -12.01 -0.74 3.83
N TYR A 87 -12.13 -1.80 3.00
CA TYR A 87 -12.64 -1.67 1.63
C TYR A 87 -14.14 -1.42 1.60
N ASP A 88 -14.54 -0.25 1.12
CA ASP A 88 -15.93 0.21 1.06
C ASP A 88 -16.28 0.87 -0.28
N ALA A 89 -15.35 0.88 -1.25
CA ALA A 89 -15.54 1.57 -2.51
C ALA A 89 -16.68 1.00 -3.38
N THR A 90 -16.82 -0.32 -3.43
CA THR A 90 -17.90 -1.02 -4.14
C THR A 90 -18.21 -2.34 -3.45
N SER A 91 -19.29 -3.02 -3.85
CA SER A 91 -19.45 -4.43 -3.50
C SER A 91 -18.32 -5.27 -4.11
N TYR A 92 -18.00 -6.44 -3.52
CA TYR A 92 -16.98 -7.34 -4.05
C TYR A 92 -17.49 -8.78 -4.15
N GLU A 93 -16.80 -9.60 -4.96
CA GLU A 93 -17.06 -11.03 -5.13
C GLU A 93 -15.73 -11.74 -5.39
N ILE A 94 -15.46 -12.76 -4.57
CA ILE A 94 -14.33 -13.67 -4.76
C ILE A 94 -14.83 -14.83 -5.63
N LYS A 95 -14.36 -14.89 -6.88
CA LYS A 95 -14.75 -15.95 -7.82
C LYS A 95 -13.68 -16.21 -8.87
N ALA A 96 -13.74 -17.36 -9.52
CA ALA A 96 -12.91 -17.63 -10.68
C ALA A 96 -13.47 -16.90 -11.89
N PHE A 97 -12.59 -16.27 -12.66
CA PHE A 97 -12.95 -15.61 -13.90
C PHE A 97 -11.77 -15.60 -14.88
N ASP A 98 -12.07 -15.58 -16.19
CA ASP A 98 -11.05 -15.35 -17.21
C ASP A 98 -10.86 -13.84 -17.43
N TYR A 99 -9.79 -13.30 -16.85
CA TYR A 99 -9.42 -11.88 -17.02
C TYR A 99 -9.36 -11.44 -18.49
N ARG A 100 -8.85 -12.28 -19.39
CA ARG A 100 -8.69 -11.92 -20.81
C ARG A 100 -10.04 -11.84 -21.50
N GLU A 101 -10.96 -12.72 -21.12
CA GLU A 101 -12.32 -12.71 -21.64
C GLU A 101 -13.08 -11.45 -21.19
N LEU A 102 -13.07 -11.14 -19.89
CA LEU A 102 -13.73 -9.94 -19.34
C LEU A 102 -13.18 -8.65 -19.98
N VAL A 103 -11.87 -8.57 -20.19
CA VAL A 103 -11.24 -7.44 -20.88
C VAL A 103 -11.67 -7.33 -22.34
N LYS A 104 -11.79 -8.46 -23.06
CA LYS A 104 -12.26 -8.47 -24.46
C LYS A 104 -13.73 -8.07 -24.57
N GLN A 105 -14.56 -8.56 -23.66
CA GLN A 105 -16.00 -8.28 -23.63
C GLN A 105 -16.32 -6.85 -23.16
N LYS A 106 -15.36 -6.15 -22.56
CA LYS A 106 -15.57 -4.85 -21.93
C LYS A 106 -16.72 -4.93 -20.92
N ASP A 107 -16.54 -5.82 -19.94
CA ASP A 107 -17.53 -6.02 -18.88
C ASP A 107 -17.92 -4.67 -18.24
N GLN A 108 -19.24 -4.44 -18.15
CA GLN A 108 -19.84 -3.19 -17.67
C GLN A 108 -20.13 -3.22 -16.17
N GLU A 109 -19.98 -4.36 -15.51
CA GLU A 109 -20.34 -4.57 -14.12
C GLU A 109 -19.12 -4.93 -13.26
N ALA A 110 -17.95 -5.16 -13.86
CA ALA A 110 -16.76 -5.60 -13.15
C ALA A 110 -15.68 -4.50 -12.98
N ILE A 111 -15.11 -4.46 -11.78
CA ILE A 111 -13.77 -3.93 -11.49
C ILE A 111 -12.88 -5.15 -11.28
N LEU A 112 -11.78 -5.26 -12.02
CA LEU A 112 -10.89 -6.41 -11.95
C LEU A 112 -9.69 -6.09 -11.07
N LEU A 113 -9.47 -6.90 -10.02
CA LEU A 113 -8.18 -6.96 -9.36
C LEU A 113 -7.21 -7.79 -10.20
N HIS A 114 -6.07 -7.22 -10.56
CA HIS A 114 -5.02 -7.97 -11.22
C HIS A 114 -3.62 -7.51 -10.79
N TYR A 115 -2.65 -8.41 -10.98
CA TYR A 115 -1.25 -8.13 -10.71
C TYR A 115 -0.52 -7.72 -11.98
N TYR A 116 0.44 -6.82 -11.83
CA TYR A 116 1.32 -6.37 -12.90
C TYR A 116 2.76 -6.43 -12.40
N ILE A 117 3.66 -6.93 -13.25
CA ILE A 117 5.10 -6.94 -13.00
C ILE A 117 5.75 -6.07 -14.07
N ASP A 118 6.51 -5.07 -13.65
CA ASP A 118 7.26 -4.22 -14.57
C ASP A 118 8.57 -4.88 -15.04
N LYS A 119 9.27 -4.22 -15.97
CA LYS A 119 10.57 -4.68 -16.50
C LYS A 119 11.70 -4.78 -15.47
N TYR A 120 11.50 -4.28 -14.26
CA TYR A 120 12.48 -4.31 -13.17
C TYR A 120 12.05 -5.26 -12.03
N ASN A 121 11.04 -6.10 -12.27
CA ASN A 121 10.45 -7.00 -11.27
C ASN A 121 9.77 -6.26 -10.10
N ASN A 122 9.27 -5.05 -10.31
CA ASN A 122 8.34 -4.45 -9.36
C ASN A 122 6.94 -4.98 -9.60
N TRP A 123 6.36 -5.56 -8.57
CA TRP A 123 5.01 -6.05 -8.50
C TRP A 123 4.08 -4.95 -8.00
N SER A 124 2.98 -4.78 -8.72
CA SER A 124 1.87 -3.93 -8.32
C SER A 124 0.55 -4.69 -8.38
N ALA A 125 -0.30 -4.47 -7.38
CA ALA A 125 -1.72 -4.76 -7.46
C ALA A 125 -2.43 -3.58 -8.12
N VAL A 126 -3.44 -3.87 -8.94
CA VAL A 126 -4.14 -2.89 -9.76
C VAL A 126 -5.62 -3.19 -9.78
N LEU A 127 -6.45 -2.16 -9.56
CA LEU A 127 -7.87 -2.20 -9.85
C LEU A 127 -8.11 -1.59 -11.23
N MET A 128 -8.85 -2.30 -12.08
CA MET A 128 -9.08 -1.93 -13.47
C MET A 128 -10.54 -2.07 -13.86
N VAL A 129 -11.07 -1.06 -14.54
CA VAL A 129 -12.35 -1.15 -15.25
C VAL A 129 -12.10 -1.50 -16.71
N THR A 130 -12.99 -2.28 -17.30
CA THR A 130 -12.91 -2.70 -18.71
C THR A 130 -13.81 -1.88 -19.62
N ALA A 131 -14.82 -1.22 -19.06
CA ALA A 131 -15.73 -0.32 -19.74
C ALA A 131 -15.98 0.98 -18.96
N PRO A 132 -16.33 2.09 -19.66
CA PRO A 132 -16.49 2.24 -21.12
C PRO A 132 -15.16 2.16 -21.88
N LYS A 133 -14.04 2.39 -21.19
CA LYS A 133 -12.68 2.20 -21.70
C LYS A 133 -11.84 1.50 -20.65
N ARG A 134 -10.98 0.58 -21.09
CA ARG A 134 -10.01 -0.06 -20.22
C ARG A 134 -9.14 0.98 -19.51
N GLN A 135 -9.23 1.04 -18.20
CA GLN A 135 -8.52 2.02 -17.39
C GLN A 135 -8.21 1.46 -16.00
N THR A 136 -6.96 1.66 -15.58
CA THR A 136 -6.58 1.47 -14.17
C THR A 136 -7.18 2.60 -13.35
N ILE A 137 -7.82 2.23 -12.24
CA ILE A 137 -8.50 3.15 -11.32
C ILE A 137 -7.81 3.25 -9.95
N ALA A 138 -7.03 2.23 -9.55
CA ALA A 138 -6.15 2.27 -8.39
C ALA A 138 -4.93 1.36 -8.59
N SER A 139 -3.83 1.64 -7.90
CA SER A 139 -2.63 0.79 -7.91
C SER A 139 -1.84 0.90 -6.61
N ALA A 140 -1.32 -0.24 -6.14
CA ALA A 140 -0.45 -0.34 -4.97
C ALA A 140 0.80 -1.15 -5.34
N ILE A 141 1.99 -0.74 -4.90
CA ILE A 141 3.21 -1.57 -5.01
C ILE A 141 3.14 -2.59 -3.88
N ILE A 142 3.36 -3.85 -4.23
CA ILE A 142 3.21 -5.00 -3.31
C ILE A 142 4.53 -5.77 -3.15
N ASN A 143 5.65 -5.18 -3.57
CA ASN A 143 6.97 -5.76 -3.38
C ASN A 143 7.22 -6.07 -1.90
N GLY A 144 7.50 -7.33 -1.59
CA GLY A 144 7.77 -7.76 -0.22
C GLY A 144 6.52 -8.03 0.63
N LEU A 145 5.31 -7.93 0.04
CA LEU A 145 4.11 -8.50 0.65
C LEU A 145 4.06 -10.00 0.41
N ASP A 146 3.67 -10.75 1.44
CA ASP A 146 3.33 -12.15 1.37
C ASP A 146 1.82 -12.30 1.13
N LEU A 147 1.42 -12.58 -0.12
CA LEU A 147 0.00 -12.79 -0.45
C LEU A 147 -0.55 -14.15 0.02
N SER A 148 0.21 -14.90 0.82
CA SER A 148 -0.32 -16.00 1.64
C SER A 148 -0.66 -15.56 3.08
N SER A 149 -0.32 -14.32 3.45
CA SER A 149 -0.71 -13.71 4.73
C SER A 149 -1.95 -12.83 4.56
N LYS A 150 -2.99 -13.13 5.36
CA LYS A 150 -4.20 -12.30 5.47
C LYS A 150 -3.87 -10.82 5.68
N ASN A 151 -2.92 -10.52 6.57
CA ASN A 151 -2.63 -9.16 6.98
C ASN A 151 -1.92 -8.35 5.88
N ASP A 152 -1.19 -9.02 5.00
CA ASP A 152 -0.57 -8.39 3.83
C ASP A 152 -1.57 -8.18 2.70
N ILE A 153 -2.50 -9.12 2.51
CA ILE A 153 -3.65 -8.93 1.60
C ILE A 153 -4.49 -7.74 2.07
N ARG A 154 -4.83 -7.68 3.37
CA ARG A 154 -5.59 -6.59 4.00
C ARG A 154 -4.92 -5.24 3.76
N LEU A 155 -3.62 -5.15 4.02
CA LEU A 155 -2.85 -3.93 3.77
C LEU A 155 -2.86 -3.52 2.28
N MET A 156 -2.65 -4.47 1.37
CA MET A 156 -2.73 -4.19 -0.07
C MET A 156 -4.10 -3.65 -0.48
N ILE A 157 -5.18 -4.26 0.01
CA ILE A 157 -6.55 -3.83 -0.26
C ILE A 157 -6.80 -2.42 0.30
N ASN A 158 -6.35 -2.14 1.53
CA ASN A 158 -6.45 -0.81 2.10
C ASN A 158 -5.65 0.24 1.31
N MET A 159 -4.45 -0.10 0.82
CA MET A 159 -3.67 0.78 -0.06
C MET A 159 -4.41 1.08 -1.39
N LEU A 160 -5.09 0.07 -1.96
CA LEU A 160 -5.93 0.25 -3.14
C LEU A 160 -7.19 1.07 -2.82
N ASN A 161 -7.83 0.83 -1.67
CA ASN A 161 -9.02 1.56 -1.25
C ASN A 161 -8.72 3.03 -0.97
N GLU A 162 -7.58 3.33 -0.34
CA GLU A 162 -7.16 4.73 -0.12
C GLU A 162 -7.00 5.51 -1.42
N SER A 163 -6.59 4.84 -2.51
CA SER A 163 -6.54 5.45 -3.84
C SER A 163 -7.94 5.80 -4.38
N LEU A 164 -8.99 5.08 -3.96
CA LEU A 164 -10.39 5.27 -4.38
C LEU A 164 -11.19 6.18 -3.42
N ASN A 165 -10.99 6.08 -2.11
CA ASN A 165 -11.74 6.80 -1.07
C ASN A 165 -11.69 8.32 -1.24
N ALA A 166 -10.52 8.85 -1.64
CA ALA A 166 -10.39 10.27 -1.91
C ALA A 166 -11.32 10.72 -3.05
N ALA A 167 -11.61 9.87 -4.03
CA ALA A 167 -12.52 10.18 -5.12
C ALA A 167 -14.00 9.96 -4.74
N ILE A 168 -14.31 8.94 -3.93
CA ILE A 168 -15.67 8.65 -3.44
C ILE A 168 -16.23 9.79 -2.59
N GLN A 169 -15.46 10.20 -1.57
CA GLN A 169 -15.89 11.26 -0.64
C GLN A 169 -16.26 12.55 -1.36
N LEU A 170 -15.57 12.83 -2.46
CA LEU A 170 -15.74 14.07 -3.21
C LEU A 170 -16.89 14.07 -4.18
N GLU A 171 -17.25 12.90 -4.70
CA GLU A 171 -18.50 12.78 -5.41
C GLU A 171 -19.70 12.93 -4.49
N GLN A 172 -19.67 12.33 -3.29
CA GLN A 172 -20.72 12.51 -2.29
C GLN A 172 -20.89 13.98 -1.88
N GLU A 173 -19.78 14.74 -1.86
CA GLU A 173 -19.76 16.18 -1.61
C GLU A 173 -20.13 17.03 -2.84
N GLY A 174 -20.36 16.43 -4.00
CA GLY A 174 -20.70 17.13 -5.25
C GLY A 174 -19.55 17.86 -5.94
N ASP A 175 -18.29 17.69 -5.49
CA ASP A 175 -17.09 18.32 -6.08
C ASP A 175 -16.12 17.27 -6.63
N LYS A 176 -16.36 16.86 -7.88
CA LYS A 176 -15.51 15.90 -8.62
C LYS A 176 -14.17 16.47 -9.08
N SER A 177 -13.78 17.69 -8.67
CA SER A 177 -12.59 18.33 -9.19
C SER A 177 -11.31 17.67 -8.67
N TYR A 178 -10.30 17.56 -9.54
CA TYR A 178 -8.97 17.11 -9.13
C TYR A 178 -8.36 17.98 -8.02
N ARG A 179 -8.77 19.25 -7.93
CA ARG A 179 -8.38 20.16 -6.86
C ARG A 179 -8.94 19.70 -5.51
N ALA A 180 -10.21 19.31 -5.46
CA ALA A 180 -10.85 18.80 -4.26
C ALA A 180 -10.21 17.48 -3.81
N MET A 181 -9.90 16.55 -4.73
CA MET A 181 -9.21 15.27 -4.38
C MET A 181 -7.88 15.52 -3.72
N LYS A 182 -7.13 16.47 -4.26
CA LYS A 182 -5.88 16.90 -3.66
C LYS A 182 -6.07 17.55 -2.30
N ASN A 183 -7.18 18.24 -2.04
CA ASN A 183 -7.45 18.87 -0.74
C ASN A 183 -7.83 17.84 0.33
N LYS A 184 -8.62 16.81 0.01
CA LYS A 184 -8.90 15.71 0.96
C LYS A 184 -7.65 14.99 1.43
N TYR A 185 -6.73 14.69 0.51
CA TYR A 185 -5.43 14.15 0.90
C TYR A 185 -4.67 15.08 1.86
N LYS A 186 -4.70 16.40 1.63
CA LYS A 186 -4.08 17.38 2.53
C LYS A 186 -4.74 17.37 3.91
N GLU A 187 -6.08 17.35 3.97
CA GLU A 187 -6.85 17.29 5.21
C GLU A 187 -6.48 16.05 6.02
N ARG A 188 -6.43 14.86 5.40
CA ARG A 188 -6.02 13.63 6.08
C ARG A 188 -4.62 13.73 6.67
N VAL A 189 -3.65 14.27 5.91
CA VAL A 189 -2.27 14.47 6.40
C VAL A 189 -2.23 15.47 7.55
N VAL A 190 -3.00 16.56 7.49
CA VAL A 190 -3.09 17.56 8.57
C VAL A 190 -3.74 16.96 9.81
N ASN A 191 -4.86 16.25 9.67
CA ASN A 191 -5.56 15.59 10.77
C ASN A 191 -4.69 14.54 11.46
N PHE A 192 -3.90 13.78 10.69
CA PHE A 192 -2.92 12.86 11.24
C PHE A 192 -1.84 13.63 12.02
N TYR A 193 -1.25 14.66 11.41
CA TYR A 193 -0.20 15.46 12.05
C TYR A 193 -0.67 16.14 13.33
N ASP A 194 -1.89 16.66 13.36
CA ASP A 194 -2.44 17.39 14.52
C ASP A 194 -2.69 16.48 15.72
N ARG A 195 -2.78 15.17 15.49
CA ARG A 195 -3.01 14.16 16.52
C ARG A 195 -1.82 13.22 16.71
N ILE A 196 -0.70 13.47 16.05
CA ILE A 196 0.42 12.53 16.03
C ILE A 196 1.10 12.40 17.40
N GLU A 197 1.14 13.49 18.17
CA GLU A 197 1.73 13.53 19.51
C GLU A 197 0.96 12.65 20.51
N GLU A 198 -0.34 12.42 20.28
CA GLU A 198 -1.20 11.56 21.09
C GLU A 198 -1.00 10.06 20.80
N LYS A 199 -0.17 9.72 19.80
CA LYS A 199 0.04 8.36 19.33
C LYS A 199 1.40 7.80 19.71
N THR A 200 1.55 6.48 19.53
CA THR A 200 2.79 5.73 19.73
C THR A 200 3.28 5.18 18.39
N PHE A 201 4.53 5.50 18.05
CA PHE A 201 5.20 4.93 16.90
C PHE A 201 5.76 3.55 17.26
N LEU A 202 5.11 2.49 16.79
CA LEU A 202 5.57 1.11 16.94
C LEU A 202 6.65 0.80 15.91
N VAL A 203 7.79 0.30 16.38
CA VAL A 203 8.93 -0.01 15.54
C VAL A 203 9.39 -1.44 15.80
N PRO A 204 9.40 -2.31 14.78
CA PRO A 204 9.81 -3.70 14.97
C PRO A 204 11.32 -3.77 15.24
N LYS A 205 11.70 -4.61 16.20
CA LYS A 205 13.10 -4.99 16.45
C LYS A 205 13.69 -5.62 15.20
N SER A 206 15.00 -5.46 14.98
CA SER A 206 15.64 -6.03 13.80
C SER A 206 15.72 -7.55 13.92
N THR A 207 15.14 -8.27 12.95
CA THR A 207 15.35 -9.71 12.79
C THR A 207 16.63 -9.98 11.98
N HIS A 208 17.41 -10.99 12.38
CA HIS A 208 18.61 -11.41 11.64
C HIS A 208 18.97 -12.86 11.96
N LYS A 209 19.47 -13.62 10.97
CA LYS A 209 19.90 -15.03 11.16
C LYS A 209 20.98 -15.21 12.22
N ASN A 210 21.80 -14.18 12.43
CA ASN A 210 22.78 -14.10 13.52
C ASN A 210 22.19 -13.20 14.65
N PRO A 211 21.99 -13.75 15.87
CA PRO A 211 21.43 -13.02 17.01
C PRO A 211 22.22 -11.81 17.48
N GLU A 212 23.56 -11.85 17.44
CA GLU A 212 24.41 -10.72 17.84
C GLU A 212 24.19 -9.52 16.92
N LYS A 213 24.11 -9.78 15.60
CA LYS A 213 23.79 -8.74 14.61
C LYS A 213 22.36 -8.21 14.76
N ALA A 214 21.41 -9.04 15.20
CA ALA A 214 20.05 -8.59 15.50
C ALA A 214 20.05 -7.64 16.71
N ALA A 215 20.79 -7.99 17.76
CA ALA A 215 20.94 -7.17 18.97
C ALA A 215 21.63 -5.84 18.66
N GLU A 216 22.75 -5.85 17.92
CA GLU A 216 23.47 -4.65 17.48
C GLU A 216 22.56 -3.71 16.68
N ARG A 217 21.84 -4.23 15.68
CA ARG A 217 20.93 -3.42 14.86
C ARG A 217 19.76 -2.86 15.65
N THR A 218 19.27 -3.60 16.63
CA THR A 218 18.19 -3.16 17.52
C THR A 218 18.68 -2.08 18.47
N ALA A 219 19.92 -2.16 18.96
CA ALA A 219 20.55 -1.09 19.74
C ALA A 219 20.72 0.18 18.89
N ASP A 220 21.25 0.07 17.66
CA ASP A 220 21.35 1.18 16.71
C ASP A 220 19.99 1.83 16.45
N LEU A 221 18.93 1.02 16.32
CA LEU A 221 17.57 1.49 16.11
C LEU A 221 17.03 2.22 17.35
N LYS A 222 17.26 1.68 18.54
CA LYS A 222 16.92 2.34 19.81
C LYS A 222 17.57 3.70 19.92
N ASP A 223 18.84 3.82 19.54
CA ASP A 223 19.54 5.09 19.52
C ASP A 223 19.00 6.04 18.43
N ALA A 224 18.65 5.51 17.25
CA ALA A 224 18.02 6.28 16.19
C ALA A 224 16.68 6.90 16.63
N LEU A 225 15.86 6.16 17.37
CA LEU A 225 14.55 6.62 17.85
C LEU A 225 14.63 7.78 18.84
N LYS A 226 15.80 8.06 19.43
CA LYS A 226 16.01 9.29 20.23
C LYS A 226 15.88 10.57 19.40
N ALA A 227 16.07 10.48 18.09
CA ALA A 227 15.88 11.58 17.15
C ALA A 227 14.43 11.71 16.65
N TRP A 228 13.51 10.90 17.20
CA TRP A 228 12.07 11.02 16.95
C TRP A 228 11.42 11.86 18.06
N HIS A 229 10.70 12.90 17.66
CA HIS A 229 10.10 13.93 18.49
C HIS A 229 8.63 14.19 18.15
N LEU A 230 8.09 13.60 17.09
CA LEU A 230 6.67 13.79 16.74
C LEU A 230 5.70 13.05 17.66
N SER A 231 6.13 11.97 18.31
CA SER A 231 5.26 11.13 19.15
C SER A 231 6.07 10.29 20.13
N GLY A 232 5.40 9.58 21.05
CA GLY A 232 6.03 8.47 21.75
C GLY A 232 6.49 7.39 20.76
N SER A 233 7.50 6.58 21.12
CA SER A 233 7.92 5.44 20.32
C SER A 233 8.15 4.21 21.18
N GLU A 234 7.87 3.03 20.60
CA GLU A 234 8.00 1.74 21.27
C GLU A 234 8.70 0.73 20.36
N LEU A 235 9.70 0.04 20.90
CA LEU A 235 10.35 -1.09 20.23
C LEU A 235 9.62 -2.38 20.57
N THR A 236 8.99 -3.00 19.57
CA THR A 236 8.19 -4.21 19.72
C THR A 236 8.62 -5.29 18.70
N THR A 237 7.95 -6.44 18.67
CA THR A 237 8.16 -7.45 17.60
C THR A 237 7.16 -7.24 16.47
N GLU A 238 7.35 -7.92 15.34
CA GLU A 238 6.35 -7.89 14.25
C GLU A 238 5.02 -8.46 14.75
N GLU A 239 5.05 -9.55 15.52
CA GLU A 239 3.86 -10.16 16.12
C GLU A 239 3.12 -9.18 17.05
N GLY A 240 3.84 -8.41 17.86
CA GLY A 240 3.21 -7.39 18.72
C GLY A 240 2.55 -6.25 17.92
N ILE A 241 3.08 -5.93 16.74
CA ILE A 241 2.40 -5.00 15.82
C ILE A 241 1.16 -5.66 15.24
N GLU A 242 1.23 -6.93 14.82
CA GLU A 242 0.07 -7.67 14.32
C GLU A 242 -1.07 -7.76 15.35
N GLU A 243 -0.76 -8.02 16.62
CA GLU A 243 -1.74 -8.02 17.70
C GLU A 243 -2.44 -6.65 17.81
N LYS A 244 -1.67 -5.56 17.80
CA LYS A 244 -2.22 -4.19 17.81
C LYS A 244 -3.08 -3.88 16.58
N ARG A 245 -2.70 -4.42 15.43
CA ARG A 245 -3.47 -4.33 14.17
C ARG A 245 -4.78 -5.12 14.22
N LEU A 246 -4.84 -6.21 14.97
CA LEU A 246 -6.05 -7.02 15.15
C LEU A 246 -6.98 -6.43 16.22
N GLU A 247 -6.42 -5.86 17.30
CA GLU A 247 -7.15 -5.14 18.34
C GLU A 247 -7.79 -3.84 17.83
N GLY A 248 -7.31 -3.31 16.70
CA GLY A 248 -7.73 -2.01 16.19
C GLY A 248 -7.26 -0.85 17.08
N ASP A 249 -6.00 -0.90 17.56
CA ASP A 249 -5.48 0.12 18.47
C ASP A 249 -5.44 1.50 17.80
N GLU A 250 -6.23 2.44 18.32
CA GLU A 250 -6.32 3.81 17.81
C GLU A 250 -5.10 4.67 18.15
N LYS A 251 -4.36 4.26 19.20
CA LYS A 251 -3.26 5.04 19.78
C LYS A 251 -1.92 4.73 19.14
N SER A 252 -1.86 3.78 18.21
CA SER A 252 -0.60 3.37 17.62
C SER A 252 -0.56 3.55 16.11
N PHE A 253 0.65 3.64 15.59
CA PHE A 253 0.94 3.53 14.16
C PHE A 253 2.28 2.85 13.99
N TYR A 254 2.50 2.23 12.84
CA TYR A 254 3.74 1.55 12.53
C TYR A 254 4.27 1.95 11.17
N TRP A 255 5.50 1.54 10.89
CA TRP A 255 6.19 1.81 9.64
C TRP A 255 6.40 0.52 8.86
N ARG A 256 6.16 0.59 7.55
CA ARG A 256 6.50 -0.48 6.60
C ARG A 256 7.21 0.11 5.39
N ASP A 257 8.08 -0.67 4.78
CA ASP A 257 8.76 -0.30 3.55
C ASP A 257 8.60 -1.36 2.45
N PHE A 258 8.47 -0.88 1.21
CA PHE A 258 8.39 -1.69 0.02
C PHE A 258 9.59 -1.36 -0.88
N PRO A 259 10.48 -2.32 -1.19
CA PRO A 259 11.59 -2.06 -2.09
C PRO A 259 11.06 -1.75 -3.49
N ILE A 260 11.72 -0.82 -4.19
CA ILE A 260 11.48 -0.49 -5.59
C ILE A 260 12.79 -0.67 -6.33
N TYR A 261 12.80 -1.64 -7.23
CA TYR A 261 13.91 -1.99 -8.09
C TYR A 261 13.96 -1.06 -9.31
N THR A 262 15.18 -0.77 -9.74
CA THR A 262 15.43 0.14 -10.86
C THR A 262 16.24 -0.57 -11.93
N GLN A 263 16.52 0.14 -13.03
CA GLN A 263 17.47 -0.33 -14.05
C GLN A 263 18.88 -0.59 -13.50
N SER A 264 19.25 0.04 -12.38
CA SER A 264 20.53 -0.20 -11.73
C SER A 264 20.34 -1.20 -10.59
N PRO A 265 20.95 -2.40 -10.67
CA PRO A 265 20.84 -3.40 -9.60
C PRO A 265 21.49 -2.94 -8.28
N LEU A 266 22.32 -1.89 -8.32
CA LEU A 266 22.95 -1.30 -7.15
C LEU A 266 22.06 -0.28 -6.43
N ILE A 267 20.94 0.12 -7.05
CA ILE A 267 20.04 1.15 -6.52
C ILE A 267 18.67 0.53 -6.26
N THR A 268 18.35 0.37 -4.98
CA THR A 268 17.00 0.06 -4.51
C THR A 268 16.45 1.26 -3.76
N TYR A 269 15.32 1.79 -4.24
CA TYR A 269 14.54 2.77 -3.48
C TYR A 269 13.61 2.05 -2.53
N HIS A 270 13.18 2.73 -1.47
CA HIS A 270 12.18 2.17 -0.55
C HIS A 270 10.99 3.11 -0.51
N TYR A 271 9.82 2.60 -0.84
CA TYR A 271 8.55 3.27 -0.61
C TYR A 271 8.13 3.00 0.82
N ASN A 272 8.18 4.02 1.64
CA ASN A 272 7.91 3.93 3.07
C ASN A 272 6.49 4.43 3.33
N VAL A 273 5.76 3.69 4.15
CA VAL A 273 4.42 4.03 4.60
C VAL A 273 4.37 4.05 6.12
N ILE A 274 3.63 5.01 6.64
CA ILE A 274 3.19 5.06 8.04
C ILE A 274 1.73 4.61 8.04
N ILE A 275 1.43 3.57 8.81
CA ILE A 275 0.17 2.85 8.79
C ILE A 275 -0.47 2.90 10.18
N SER A 276 -1.76 3.17 10.22
CA SER A 276 -2.58 3.12 11.43
C SER A 276 -2.78 1.67 11.89
N THR A 277 -2.60 1.37 13.18
CA THR A 277 -2.97 0.05 13.72
C THR A 277 -4.47 -0.13 13.90
N LYS A 278 -5.26 0.96 13.85
CA LYS A 278 -6.72 0.91 14.01
C LYS A 278 -7.40 0.14 12.88
N ASP A 279 -6.99 0.46 11.66
CA ASP A 279 -7.72 0.16 10.42
C ASP A 279 -6.78 -0.24 9.28
N ASP A 280 -5.47 -0.32 9.52
CA ASP A 280 -4.44 -0.59 8.51
C ASP A 280 -4.47 0.37 7.32
N VAL A 281 -4.86 1.62 7.57
CA VAL A 281 -4.87 2.68 6.56
C VAL A 281 -3.52 3.39 6.51
N VAL A 282 -3.07 3.70 5.30
CA VAL A 282 -1.84 4.48 5.07
C VAL A 282 -2.07 5.95 5.44
N LEU A 283 -1.45 6.39 6.52
CA LEU A 283 -1.54 7.76 7.04
C LEU A 283 -0.59 8.70 6.30
N PHE A 284 0.59 8.20 5.92
CA PHE A 284 1.62 8.99 5.27
C PHE A 284 2.55 8.11 4.44
N ALA A 285 3.04 8.62 3.31
CA ALA A 285 3.99 7.88 2.50
C ALA A 285 5.07 8.76 1.86
N PHE A 286 6.25 8.17 1.65
CA PHE A 286 7.41 8.84 1.07
C PHE A 286 8.44 7.85 0.52
N LEU A 287 9.27 8.31 -0.42
CA LEU A 287 10.48 7.59 -0.83
C LEU A 287 11.63 7.86 0.13
N GLY A 288 12.35 6.80 0.49
CA GLY A 288 13.43 6.82 1.47
C GLY A 288 14.41 5.66 1.31
N LYS A 289 15.24 5.45 2.34
CA LYS A 289 16.16 4.32 2.48
C LYS A 289 15.51 3.21 3.29
N LYS A 290 15.99 1.97 3.17
CA LYS A 290 15.51 0.81 3.93
C LYS A 290 15.63 0.97 5.45
N ARG A 291 16.68 1.64 5.92
CA ARG A 291 17.07 1.60 7.32
C ARG A 291 16.74 2.92 8.01
N LEU A 292 16.01 2.83 9.12
CA LEU A 292 15.89 3.92 10.08
C LEU A 292 17.25 4.14 10.74
N LYS A 293 17.85 5.29 10.43
CA LYS A 293 19.03 5.87 11.07
C LYS A 293 18.62 7.22 11.65
N PRO A 294 19.34 7.78 12.63
CA PRO A 294 19.00 9.10 13.20
C PRO A 294 18.74 10.15 12.09
N GLU A 295 19.67 10.29 11.15
CA GLU A 295 19.53 11.20 10.01
C GLU A 295 18.27 10.93 9.16
N THR A 296 17.87 9.67 9.01
CA THR A 296 16.70 9.29 8.21
C THR A 296 15.41 9.61 8.95
N LEU A 297 15.35 9.37 10.27
CA LEU A 297 14.19 9.74 11.09
C LEU A 297 14.00 11.26 11.10
N THR A 298 15.05 12.04 11.36
CA THR A 298 14.98 13.51 11.28
C THR A 298 14.53 13.99 9.90
N LEU A 299 14.95 13.34 8.81
CA LEU A 299 14.48 13.66 7.47
C LEU A 299 12.99 13.32 7.26
N ILE A 300 12.51 12.22 7.84
CA ILE A 300 11.09 11.82 7.80
C ILE A 300 10.25 12.83 8.55
N GLU A 301 10.63 13.18 9.77
CA GLU A 301 9.93 14.18 10.58
C GLU A 301 9.84 15.52 9.87
N ASN A 302 10.97 16.03 9.39
CA ASN A 302 11.00 17.26 8.62
C ASN A 302 10.08 17.20 7.39
N LYS A 303 9.98 16.04 6.72
CA LYS A 303 9.03 15.86 5.60
C LYS A 303 7.58 15.89 6.06
N ILE A 304 7.25 15.24 7.18
CA ILE A 304 5.90 15.23 7.75
C ILE A 304 5.52 16.66 8.15
N VAL A 305 6.33 17.32 8.99
CA VAL A 305 6.12 18.69 9.48
C VAL A 305 6.01 19.67 8.32
N SER A 306 6.95 19.62 7.37
CA SER A 306 6.95 20.53 6.21
C SER A 306 5.72 20.33 5.33
N LYS A 307 5.31 19.08 5.06
CA LYS A 307 4.08 18.80 4.30
C LYS A 307 2.85 19.28 5.06
N ALA A 308 2.71 18.94 6.34
CA ALA A 308 1.57 19.35 7.17
C ALA A 308 1.44 20.86 7.24
N THR A 309 2.54 21.58 7.52
CA THR A 309 2.56 23.05 7.56
C THR A 309 2.17 23.66 6.21
N LYS A 310 2.74 23.15 5.12
CA LYS A 310 2.38 23.57 3.76
C LYS A 310 0.90 23.32 3.46
N TYR A 311 0.37 22.19 3.88
CA TYR A 311 -1.02 21.80 3.65
C TYR A 311 -1.99 22.63 4.47
N LYS A 312 -1.71 22.90 5.75
CA LYS A 312 -2.46 23.87 6.56
C LYS A 312 -2.56 25.23 5.87
N SER A 313 -1.43 25.79 5.41
CA SER A 313 -1.41 27.08 4.71
C SER A 313 -2.15 27.08 3.37
N GLN A 314 -2.23 25.92 2.69
CA GLN A 314 -2.98 25.80 1.44
C GLN A 314 -4.48 25.65 1.68
N LEU A 315 -4.88 24.92 2.73
CA LEU A 315 -6.28 24.72 3.11
C LEU A 315 -6.89 26.00 3.67
N SER A 316 -6.14 26.81 4.42
CA SER A 316 -6.61 28.10 4.96
C SER A 316 -6.83 29.21 3.91
N LYS A 317 -6.52 28.94 2.64
CA LYS A 317 -6.65 29.88 1.51
C LYS A 317 -7.74 29.44 0.51
N LEU A 318 -8.47 28.38 0.83
CA LEU A 318 -9.63 27.91 0.06
C LEU A 318 -10.87 28.68 0.48
#